data_AF-A0A3B9XK64-F1
#
_entry.id   AF-A0A3B9XK64-F1
#
_cell.length_a   1.000
_cell.length_b   1.000
_cell.length_c   1.000
_cell.angle_alpha   90.00
_cell.angle_beta   90.00
_cell.angle_gamma   90.00
#
_symmetry.space_group_name_H-M   'P 1'
#
loop_
_entity.id
_entity.type
_entity.pdbx_description
1 polymer ?
#
loop_
_entity_poly.entity_id
_entity_poly.type
_entity_poly.pdbx_seq_one_letter_code
_entity_poly.pdbx_strand_id
1 'polypeptide(L)'
;MIDLILGGARSGKSRLAEQRAHASGQQVVYIATAQHLDGEMAERIQHHQSRRPHQWTTVEEPVALAQALQTLDAPNRLILVDCLTLWVSNLLCLDNGNHFAEHKAALLTCLPGLQSDLILVSNETGM
;
A
#
# COMPACT_ATOMS: atom_id res chain seq x y z
N MET A 1 6.52 -2.13 -13.84
CA MET A 1 7.66 -2.20 -12.89
C MET A 1 7.13 -2.50 -11.51
N ILE A 2 7.83 -3.30 -10.68
CA ILE A 2 7.44 -3.53 -9.28
C ILE A 2 8.63 -3.23 -8.38
N ASP A 3 8.45 -2.27 -7.47
CA ASP A 3 9.43 -1.85 -6.47
C ASP A 3 8.95 -2.23 -5.05
N LEU A 4 9.85 -2.78 -4.23
CA LEU A 4 9.62 -3.01 -2.80
C LEU A 4 10.57 -2.14 -1.97
N ILE A 5 10.01 -1.31 -1.10
CA ILE A 5 10.76 -0.44 -0.19
C ILE A 5 10.61 -0.99 1.23
N LEU A 6 11.73 -1.47 1.78
CA LEU A 6 11.86 -2.01 3.12
C LEU A 6 12.57 -1.04 4.07
N GLY A 7 12.26 -1.14 5.35
CA GLY A 7 13.02 -0.48 6.41
C GLY A 7 12.28 -0.39 7.73
N GLY A 8 13.00 -0.11 8.82
CA GLY A 8 12.44 -0.01 10.17
C GLY A 8 11.31 1.03 10.34
N ALA A 9 10.63 0.98 11.49
CA ALA A 9 9.63 1.98 11.84
C ALA A 9 10.24 3.40 11.84
N ARG A 10 9.52 4.38 11.30
CA ARG A 10 9.94 5.80 11.23
C ARG A 10 11.25 6.06 10.45
N SER A 11 11.69 5.14 9.59
CA SER A 11 12.89 5.30 8.74
C SER A 11 12.73 6.26 7.55
N GLY A 12 11.51 6.79 7.32
CA GLY A 12 11.23 7.68 6.18
C GLY A 12 10.85 6.96 4.88
N LYS A 13 10.67 5.64 4.88
CA LYS A 13 10.32 4.87 3.67
C LYS A 13 9.04 5.32 2.96
N SER A 14 7.96 5.66 3.69
CA SER A 14 6.74 6.19 3.07
C SER A 14 7.00 7.50 2.34
N ARG A 15 7.83 8.39 2.91
CA ARG A 15 8.24 9.64 2.26
C ARG A 15 9.06 9.37 0.98
N LEU A 16 9.98 8.42 1.01
CA LEU A 16 10.74 8.01 -0.17
C LEU A 16 9.82 7.46 -1.26
N ALA A 17 8.86 6.63 -0.88
CA ALA A 17 7.87 6.04 -1.79
C ALA A 17 7.00 7.13 -2.45
N GLU A 18 6.49 8.08 -1.66
CA GLU A 18 5.72 9.22 -2.16
C GLU A 18 6.53 10.11 -3.09
N GLN A 19 7.81 10.37 -2.80
CA GLN A 19 8.71 11.14 -3.67
C GLN A 19 8.94 10.45 -5.01
N ARG A 20 9.14 9.12 -5.02
CA ARG A 20 9.26 8.34 -6.26
C ARG A 20 7.97 8.35 -7.07
N ALA A 21 6.84 8.13 -6.40
CA ALA A 21 5.53 8.19 -7.03
C ALA A 21 5.28 9.56 -7.67
N HIS A 22 5.62 10.65 -6.99
CA HIS A 22 5.50 11.99 -7.54
C HIS A 22 6.43 12.24 -8.73
N ALA A 23 7.69 11.78 -8.64
CA ALA A 23 8.69 11.95 -9.71
C ALA A 23 8.40 11.11 -10.96
N SER A 24 7.53 10.09 -10.88
CA SER A 24 7.17 9.24 -12.01
C SER A 24 6.46 9.99 -13.15
N GLY A 25 5.78 11.10 -12.85
CA GLY A 25 4.92 11.81 -13.81
C GLY A 25 3.65 11.05 -14.23
N GLN A 26 3.37 9.89 -13.62
CA GLN A 26 2.21 9.05 -13.92
C GLN A 26 0.97 9.48 -13.12
N GLN A 27 -0.19 8.93 -13.47
CA GLN A 27 -1.36 9.00 -12.59
C GLN A 27 -1.10 8.15 -11.35
N VAL A 28 -1.12 8.76 -10.17
CA VAL A 28 -0.83 8.04 -8.92
C VAL A 28 -2.12 7.66 -8.20
N VAL A 29 -2.21 6.38 -7.81
CA VAL A 29 -3.23 5.88 -6.88
C VAL A 29 -2.54 5.39 -5.61
N TYR A 30 -2.91 5.96 -4.48
CA TYR A 30 -2.42 5.54 -3.16
C TYR A 30 -3.41 4.56 -2.54
N ILE A 31 -2.95 3.37 -2.16
CA ILE A 31 -3.71 2.38 -1.40
C ILE A 31 -3.23 2.38 0.05
N ALA A 32 -4.09 2.86 0.93
CA ALA A 32 -3.90 2.79 2.37
C ALA A 32 -4.43 1.44 2.88
N THR A 33 -3.55 0.65 3.50
CA THR A 33 -3.94 -0.63 4.13
C THR A 33 -4.14 -0.51 5.63
N ALA A 34 -3.75 0.64 6.22
CA ALA A 34 -4.02 0.95 7.61
C ALA A 34 -5.54 1.03 7.87
N GLN A 35 -5.99 0.41 8.96
CA GLN A 35 -7.32 0.63 9.52
C GLN A 35 -7.26 1.74 10.58
N HIS A 36 -8.30 2.57 10.67
CA HIS A 36 -8.44 3.64 11.67
C HIS A 36 -8.73 3.07 13.08
N LEU A 37 -7.78 2.32 13.65
CA LEU A 37 -7.98 1.59 14.90
C LEU A 37 -7.73 2.45 16.16
N ASP A 38 -7.14 3.64 16.03
CA ASP A 38 -6.77 4.52 17.15
C ASP A 38 -6.53 6.00 16.74
N GLY A 39 -6.78 6.93 17.66
CA GLY A 39 -6.78 8.38 17.42
C GLY A 39 -5.41 8.99 17.07
N GLU A 40 -4.31 8.42 17.56
CA GLU A 40 -2.94 8.85 17.20
C GLU A 40 -2.62 8.51 15.73
N MET A 41 -3.20 7.43 15.21
CA MET A 41 -3.07 7.05 13.81
C MET A 41 -3.89 7.97 12.90
N ALA A 42 -5.03 8.47 13.36
CA ALA A 42 -5.86 9.43 12.62
C ALA A 42 -5.16 10.77 12.35
N GLU A 43 -4.49 11.38 13.34
CA GLU A 43 -3.74 12.63 13.13
C GLU A 43 -2.58 12.45 12.14
N ARG A 44 -1.93 11.29 12.17
CA ARG A 44 -0.85 10.94 11.24
C ARG A 44 -1.37 10.73 9.82
N ILE A 45 -2.50 10.04 9.68
CA ILE A 45 -3.19 9.86 8.40
C ILE A 45 -3.55 11.23 7.82
N GLN A 46 -4.12 12.14 8.61
CA GLN A 46 -4.43 13.50 8.16
C GLN A 46 -3.19 14.26 7.67
N HIS A 47 -2.09 14.20 8.42
CA HIS A 47 -0.84 14.85 8.01
C HIS A 47 -0.19 14.21 6.78
N HIS A 48 -0.39 12.91 6.55
CA HIS A 48 0.02 12.26 5.29
C HIS A 48 -0.90 12.63 4.12
N GLN A 49 -2.22 12.65 4.33
CA GLN A 49 -3.19 13.11 3.34
C GLN A 49 -2.91 14.56 2.91
N SER A 50 -2.62 15.46 3.85
CA SER A 50 -2.35 16.88 3.55
C SER A 50 -1.07 17.14 2.76
N ARG A 51 -0.14 16.16 2.74
CA ARG A 51 1.11 16.25 1.98
C ARG A 51 0.99 15.66 0.57
N ARG A 52 -0.04 14.85 0.33
CA ARG A 52 -0.26 14.25 -0.98
C ARG A 52 -0.83 15.30 -1.94
N PRO A 53 -0.35 15.35 -3.19
CA PRO A 53 -0.96 16.20 -4.19
C PRO A 53 -2.46 15.89 -4.33
N HIS A 54 -3.31 16.92 -4.43
CA HIS A 54 -4.76 16.75 -4.61
C HIS A 54 -5.15 15.94 -5.85
N GLN A 55 -4.25 15.81 -6.82
CA GLN A 55 -4.45 15.01 -8.03
C GLN A 55 -4.34 13.49 -7.81
N TRP A 56 -3.89 13.05 -6.63
CA TRP A 56 -3.77 11.62 -6.32
C TRP A 56 -5.11 11.06 -5.87
N THR A 57 -5.47 9.89 -6.39
CA THR A 57 -6.59 9.11 -5.87
C THR A 57 -6.14 8.34 -4.64
N THR A 58 -6.88 8.40 -3.54
CA THR A 58 -6.63 7.57 -2.35
C THR A 58 -7.74 6.54 -2.22
N VAL A 59 -7.37 5.28 -2.00
CA VAL A 59 -8.27 4.15 -1.74
C VAL A 59 -7.86 3.51 -0.42
N GLU A 60 -8.83 3.26 0.46
CA GLU A 60 -8.62 2.47 1.67
C GLU A 60 -8.99 1.02 1.38
N GLU A 61 -8.01 0.12 1.41
CA GLU A 61 -8.24 -1.31 1.22
C GLU A 61 -7.39 -2.12 2.20
N PRO A 62 -7.95 -2.51 3.36
CA PRO A 62 -7.21 -3.19 4.40
C PRO A 62 -7.03 -4.70 4.16
N VAL A 63 -7.80 -5.33 3.25
CA VAL A 63 -7.91 -6.80 3.15
C VAL A 63 -7.77 -7.28 1.70
N ALA A 64 -8.67 -6.87 0.80
CA ALA A 64 -8.80 -7.36 -0.58
C ALA A 64 -7.81 -6.68 -1.55
N LEU A 65 -6.54 -6.58 -1.16
CA LEU A 65 -5.51 -5.84 -1.90
C LEU A 65 -5.35 -6.31 -3.36
N ALA A 66 -5.36 -7.63 -3.61
CA ALA A 66 -5.24 -8.17 -4.97
C ALA A 66 -6.38 -7.69 -5.88
N GLN A 67 -7.61 -7.68 -5.36
CA GLN A 67 -8.78 -7.20 -6.11
C GLN A 67 -8.68 -5.69 -6.37
N ALA A 68 -8.27 -4.90 -5.37
CA ALA A 68 -8.06 -3.47 -5.55
C ALA A 68 -6.99 -3.17 -6.61
N LEU A 69 -5.87 -3.89 -6.60
CA LEU A 69 -4.83 -3.76 -7.63
C LEU A 69 -5.38 -4.04 -9.03
N GLN A 70 -6.13 -5.12 -9.20
CA GLN A 70 -6.73 -5.47 -10.49
C GLN A 70 -7.77 -4.44 -10.96
N THR A 71 -8.61 -3.94 -10.05
CA THR A 71 -9.62 -2.92 -10.37
C THR A 71 -9.00 -1.58 -10.74
N LEU A 72 -7.87 -1.23 -10.11
CA LEU A 72 -7.16 0.02 -10.33
C LEU A 72 -6.10 -0.08 -11.43
N ASP A 73 -5.86 -1.26 -11.98
CA ASP A 73 -4.82 -1.47 -13.00
C ASP A 73 -5.13 -0.68 -14.27
N ALA A 74 -4.11 0.01 -14.79
CA ALA A 74 -4.20 0.79 -16.02
C ALA A 74 -2.80 1.11 -16.54
N PRO A 75 -2.62 1.30 -17.87
CA PRO A 75 -1.37 1.83 -18.41
C PRO A 75 -1.13 3.28 -17.93
N ASN A 76 0.13 3.68 -17.84
CA ASN A 76 0.57 5.03 -17.41
C ASN A 76 0.10 5.42 -15.99
N ARG A 77 -0.14 4.42 -15.14
CA ARG A 77 -0.53 4.58 -13.74
C ARG A 77 0.54 3.99 -12.83
N LEU A 78 0.73 4.63 -11.69
CA LEU A 78 1.54 4.12 -10.58
C LEU A 78 0.63 3.89 -9.37
N ILE A 79 0.65 2.68 -8.84
CA ILE A 79 -0.03 2.34 -7.60
C ILE A 79 1.00 2.30 -6.47
N LEU A 80 0.76 3.05 -5.40
CA LEU A 80 1.58 3.06 -4.19
C LEU A 80 0.79 2.42 -3.04
N VAL A 81 1.26 1.28 -2.53
CA VAL A 81 0.66 0.58 -1.38
C VAL A 81 1.49 0.86 -0.13
N ASP A 82 0.86 1.40 0.90
CA ASP A 82 1.50 1.72 2.18
C ASP A 82 0.57 1.32 3.34
N CYS A 83 0.85 0.24 4.08
CA CYS A 83 1.97 -0.70 3.90
C CYS A 83 1.57 -2.18 4.00
N LEU A 84 2.39 -3.05 3.41
CA LEU A 84 2.20 -4.50 3.47
C LEU A 84 2.22 -5.04 4.91
N THR A 85 2.94 -4.40 5.83
CA THR A 85 2.97 -4.83 7.24
C THR A 85 1.59 -4.75 7.86
N LEU A 86 0.88 -3.62 7.70
CA LEU A 86 -0.47 -3.48 8.23
C LEU A 86 -1.46 -4.36 7.49
N TRP A 87 -1.30 -4.55 6.18
CA TRP A 87 -2.10 -5.51 5.43
C TRP A 87 -1.97 -6.94 5.98
N VAL A 88 -0.74 -7.39 6.24
CA VAL A 88 -0.50 -8.70 6.88
C VAL A 88 -1.11 -8.74 8.27
N SER A 89 -0.93 -7.71 9.09
CA SER A 89 -1.54 -7.64 10.43
C SER A 89 -3.07 -7.74 10.37
N ASN A 90 -3.72 -7.01 9.46
CA ASN A 90 -5.17 -7.07 9.28
C ASN A 90 -5.63 -8.49 8.92
N LEU A 91 -4.92 -9.15 8.00
CA LEU A 91 -5.24 -10.52 7.60
C LEU A 91 -5.05 -11.55 8.71
N LEU A 92 -4.02 -11.39 9.55
CA LEU A 92 -3.78 -12.29 10.69
C LEU A 92 -4.82 -12.09 11.80
N CYS A 93 -5.33 -10.87 11.97
CA CYS A 93 -6.41 -10.58 12.90
C CYS A 93 -7.79 -11.00 12.37
N LEU A 94 -7.99 -10.95 11.05
CA LEU A 94 -9.23 -11.35 10.39
C LEU A 94 -9.41 -12.87 10.45
N ASP A 95 -10.52 -13.32 11.04
CA ASP A 95 -10.87 -14.74 11.19
C ASP A 95 -9.67 -15.61 11.65
N ASN A 96 -8.91 -15.10 12.63
CA ASN A 96 -7.69 -15.75 13.17
C ASN A 96 -6.66 -16.16 12.10
N GLY A 97 -6.59 -15.44 10.98
CA GLY A 97 -5.62 -15.68 9.92
C GLY A 97 -6.01 -16.77 8.92
N ASN A 98 -7.23 -17.32 8.99
CA ASN A 98 -7.69 -18.39 8.09
C ASN A 98 -7.61 -18.00 6.61
N HIS A 99 -7.74 -16.72 6.29
CA HIS A 99 -7.71 -16.20 4.92
C HIS A 99 -6.32 -15.74 4.46
N PHE A 100 -5.29 -15.78 5.31
CA PHE A 100 -3.98 -15.23 4.98
C PHE A 100 -3.36 -15.92 3.75
N ALA A 101 -3.43 -17.26 3.68
CA ALA A 101 -2.87 -18.02 2.57
C ALA A 101 -3.55 -17.68 1.23
N GLU A 102 -4.88 -17.53 1.25
CA GLU A 102 -5.67 -17.17 0.08
C GLU A 102 -5.31 -15.77 -0.43
N HIS A 103 -5.33 -14.77 0.43
CA HIS A 103 -5.02 -13.38 0.05
C HIS A 103 -3.56 -13.21 -0.39
N LYS A 104 -2.62 -13.90 0.25
CA LYS A 104 -1.22 -13.94 -0.18
C LYS A 104 -1.07 -14.53 -1.57
N ALA A 105 -1.73 -15.67 -1.83
CA ALA A 105 -1.69 -16.30 -3.15
C ALA A 105 -2.29 -15.38 -4.22
N ALA A 106 -3.46 -14.79 -3.96
CA ALA A 106 -4.12 -13.86 -4.86
C ALA A 106 -3.24 -12.67 -5.22
N LEU A 107 -2.57 -12.06 -4.23
CA LEU A 107 -1.62 -10.97 -4.46
C LEU A 107 -0.47 -11.43 -5.38
N LEU A 108 0.20 -12.52 -5.05
CA LEU A 108 1.34 -13.02 -5.85
C LEU A 108 0.92 -13.38 -7.28
N THR A 109 -0.28 -13.90 -7.47
CA THR A 109 -0.82 -14.25 -8.79
C THR A 109 -1.14 -13.01 -9.64
N CYS A 110 -1.62 -11.92 -9.06
CA CYS A 110 -2.00 -10.74 -9.85
C CYS A 110 -0.80 -9.90 -10.29
N LEU A 111 0.29 -9.87 -9.49
CA LEU A 111 1.45 -8.99 -9.73
C LEU A 111 2.05 -9.06 -11.15
N PRO A 112 2.31 -10.24 -11.74
CA PRO A 112 2.96 -10.31 -13.06
C PRO A 112 2.10 -9.77 -14.21
N GLY A 113 0.78 -9.65 -14.00
CA GLY A 113 -0.17 -9.23 -15.03
C GLY A 113 -0.51 -7.74 -15.03
N LEU A 114 -0.01 -6.96 -14.06
CA LEU A 114 -0.35 -5.54 -13.93
C LEU A 114 0.28 -4.71 -15.05
N GLN A 115 -0.51 -3.84 -15.65
CA GLN A 115 -0.07 -2.82 -16.60
C GLN A 115 0.49 -1.56 -15.91
N SER A 116 0.06 -1.32 -14.68
CA SER A 116 0.53 -0.23 -13.82
C SER A 116 1.91 -0.53 -13.22
N ASP A 117 2.65 0.53 -12.93
CA ASP A 117 3.80 0.45 -12.06
C ASP A 117 3.35 0.35 -10.60
N LEU A 118 4.09 -0.38 -9.78
CA LEU A 118 3.72 -0.66 -8.40
C LEU A 118 4.88 -0.37 -7.45
N ILE A 119 4.61 0.40 -6.41
CA ILE A 119 5.51 0.59 -5.26
C ILE A 119 4.84 -0.02 -4.03
N LEU A 120 5.51 -0.98 -3.40
CA LEU A 120 5.08 -1.61 -2.16
C LEU A 120 5.97 -1.13 -1.00
N VAL A 121 5.37 -0.66 0.08
CA VAL A 121 6.10 -0.29 1.31
C VAL A 121 5.90 -1.37 2.35
N SER A 122 6.96 -1.79 3.05
CA SER A 122 6.85 -2.68 4.21
C SER A 122 7.86 -2.31 5.29
N ASN A 123 7.48 -2.56 6.55
CA ASN A 123 8.40 -2.55 7.68
C ASN A 123 9.25 -3.81 7.67
N GLU A 124 10.50 -3.67 8.11
CA GLU A 124 11.30 -4.79 8.60
C GLU A 124 10.96 -5.02 10.08
N THR A 125 10.61 -6.24 10.45
CA THR A 125 10.29 -6.65 11.82
C THR A 125 11.23 -7.78 12.23
N GLY A 126 12.06 -7.59 13.27
CA GLY A 126 12.95 -8.64 13.80
C GLY A 126 14.45 -8.33 13.80
N MET A 127 14.84 -7.07 14.05
CA MET A 127 16.19 -6.71 14.53
C MET A 127 16.10 -6.25 15.99
#